data_AF-A0A962X2A3-F1
#
_entry.id   AF-A0A962X2A3-F1
#
_cell.length_a   1.000
_cell.length_b   1.000
_cell.length_c   1.000
_cell.angle_alpha   90.00
_cell.angle_beta   90.00
_cell.angle_gamma   90.00
#
_symmetry.space_group_name_H-M   'P 1'
#
loop_
_entity.id
_entity.type
_entity.pdbx_description
1 polymer ?
#
loop_
_entity_poly.entity_id
_entity_poly.type
_entity_poly.pdbx_seq_one_letter_code
_entity_poly.pdbx_strand_id
1 'polypeptide(L)'
;LKAHLLERIEAEGYLPDLVQLNVEFQSANTSSLDLVVLADFKGSQAPLYNRLRRAIQRWCVDCCSANDWEIPFTQLTLHNRA
;
A
#
# COMPACT_ATOMS: atom_id res chain seq x y z
N LEU A 1 7.64 2.62 3.07
CA LEU A 1 6.68 2.02 2.13
C LEU A 1 7.23 1.79 0.73
N LYS A 2 7.56 2.81 -0.09
CA LYS A 2 8.04 2.61 -1.48
C LYS A 2 9.23 1.64 -1.60
N ALA A 3 10.26 1.83 -0.78
CA ALA A 3 11.43 0.93 -0.76
C ALA A 3 11.04 -0.51 -0.44
N HIS A 4 10.22 -0.72 0.60
CA HIS A 4 9.71 -2.04 0.97
C HIS A 4 8.91 -2.70 -0.18
N LEU A 5 8.05 -1.94 -0.88
CA LEU A 5 7.32 -2.48 -2.03
C LEU A 5 8.26 -2.89 -3.17
N LEU A 6 9.31 -2.11 -3.43
CA LEU A 6 10.31 -2.43 -4.45
C LEU A 6 11.05 -3.73 -4.11
N GLU A 7 11.48 -3.89 -2.86
CA GLU A 7 12.12 -5.13 -2.37
C GLU A 7 11.21 -6.35 -2.55
N ARG A 8 9.92 -6.22 -2.24
CA ARG A 8 8.95 -7.33 -2.38
C ARG A 8 8.63 -7.66 -3.84
N ILE A 9 8.55 -6.65 -4.70
CA ILE A 9 8.40 -6.82 -6.16
C ILE A 9 9.60 -7.57 -6.75
N GLU A 10 10.82 -7.23 -6.31
CA GLU A 10 12.05 -7.92 -6.71
C GLU A 10 12.08 -9.35 -6.19
N ALA A 11 11.79 -9.57 -4.90
CA ALA A 11 11.80 -10.89 -4.29
C ALA A 11 10.80 -11.88 -4.92
N GLU A 12 9.65 -11.39 -5.39
CA GLU A 12 8.66 -12.22 -6.09
C GLU A 12 8.87 -12.27 -7.62
N GLY A 13 9.93 -11.65 -8.14
CA GLY A 13 10.36 -11.78 -9.54
C GLY A 13 9.64 -10.88 -10.55
N TYR A 14 8.91 -9.87 -10.09
CA TYR A 14 8.13 -8.97 -10.96
C TYR A 14 8.91 -7.72 -11.41
N LEU A 15 10.09 -7.46 -10.84
CA LEU A 15 10.90 -6.28 -11.14
C LEU A 15 11.19 -6.05 -12.64
N PRO A 16 11.49 -7.07 -13.47
CA PRO A 16 11.78 -6.86 -14.90
C PRO A 16 10.60 -6.28 -15.70
N ASP A 17 9.38 -6.44 -15.19
CA ASP A 17 8.16 -5.96 -15.83
C ASP A 17 7.57 -4.71 -15.14
N LEU A 18 8.18 -4.24 -14.05
CA LEU A 18 7.82 -2.98 -13.40
C LEU A 18 8.24 -1.80 -14.29
N VAL A 19 7.30 -0.93 -14.62
CA VAL A 19 7.53 0.30 -15.40
C VAL A 19 7.71 1.48 -14.47
N GLN A 20 6.82 1.62 -13.49
CA GLN A 20 6.79 2.75 -12.56
C GLN A 20 6.27 2.27 -11.20
N LEU A 21 6.87 2.77 -10.11
CA LEU A 21 6.33 2.63 -8.76
C LEU A 21 6.40 3.97 -8.04
N ASN A 22 5.25 4.52 -7.70
CA ASN A 22 5.11 5.71 -6.87
C ASN A 22 4.24 5.42 -5.64
N VAL A 23 4.59 6.09 -4.56
CA VAL A 23 3.79 6.11 -3.33
C VAL A 23 3.62 7.58 -2.98
N GLU A 24 2.39 8.06 -2.98
CA GLU A 24 2.08 9.48 -2.86
C GLU A 24 1.09 9.71 -1.73
N PHE A 25 1.19 10.88 -1.09
CA PHE A 25 0.21 11.32 -0.12
C PHE A 25 -1.07 11.74 -0.85
N GLN A 26 -2.18 11.06 -0.57
CA GLN A 26 -3.45 11.31 -1.25
C GLN A 26 -4.26 12.37 -0.51
N SER A 27 -4.50 12.18 0.78
CA SER A 27 -5.30 13.09 1.61
C SER A 27 -5.05 12.90 3.11
N ALA A 28 -5.27 13.95 3.88
CA ALA A 28 -5.49 13.84 5.33
C ALA A 28 -7.00 13.72 5.56
N ASN A 29 -7.44 12.60 6.13
CA ASN A 29 -8.84 12.34 6.43
C ASN A 29 -9.10 12.49 7.94
N THR A 30 -10.37 12.36 8.36
CA THR A 30 -10.79 12.57 9.75
C THR A 30 -10.06 11.70 10.78
N SER A 31 -9.61 10.50 10.37
CA SER A 31 -8.90 9.57 11.25
C SER A 31 -7.79 8.78 10.55
N SER A 32 -7.29 9.27 9.41
CA SER A 32 -6.23 8.61 8.64
C SER A 32 -5.41 9.60 7.82
N LEU A 33 -4.17 9.19 7.51
CA LEU A 33 -3.36 9.78 6.45
C LEU A 33 -3.39 8.79 5.29
N ASP A 34 -4.08 9.15 4.22
CA ASP A 34 -4.31 8.26 3.09
C ASP A 34 -3.11 8.36 2.12
N LEU A 35 -2.53 7.21 1.80
CA LEU A 35 -1.48 7.06 0.80
C LEU A 35 -2.01 6.30 -0.41
N VAL A 36 -1.63 6.72 -1.60
CA VAL A 36 -1.91 5.99 -2.85
C VAL A 36 -0.64 5.32 -3.37
N VAL A 37 -0.77 4.05 -3.76
CA VAL A 37 0.29 3.29 -4.42
C VAL A 37 -0.05 3.14 -5.88
N LEU A 38 0.80 3.67 -6.74
CA LEU A 38 0.69 3.61 -8.20
C LEU A 38 1.80 2.69 -8.71
N ALA A 39 1.43 1.52 -9.22
CA ALA A 39 2.37 0.53 -9.73
C ALA A 39 1.98 0.12 -11.15
N ASP A 40 2.77 0.57 -12.13
CA ASP A 40 2.57 0.26 -13.53
C ASP A 40 3.47 -0.90 -13.93
N PHE A 41 2.88 -1.88 -14.60
CA PHE A 41 3.60 -3.04 -15.15
C PHE A 41 3.39 -3.11 -16.66
N LYS A 42 4.31 -3.78 -17.35
CA LYS A 42 4.17 -4.10 -18.77
C LYS A 42 2.90 -4.92 -19.02
N GLY A 43 2.33 -4.80 -20.22
CA GLY A 43 1.14 -5.55 -20.63
C GLY A 43 1.28 -7.07 -20.56
N SER A 44 2.51 -7.61 -20.57
CA SER A 44 2.81 -9.03 -20.31
C SER A 44 2.26 -9.52 -18.96
N GLN A 45 2.13 -8.61 -17.98
CA GLN A 45 1.63 -8.91 -16.64
C GLN A 45 0.10 -8.76 -16.49
N ALA A 46 -0.63 -8.39 -17.55
CA ALA A 46 -2.09 -8.25 -17.51
C ALA A 46 -2.83 -9.49 -16.96
N PRO A 47 -2.45 -10.75 -17.29
CA PRO A 47 -3.07 -11.94 -16.70
C PRO A 47 -2.89 -12.04 -15.17
N LEU A 48 -1.85 -11.40 -14.63
CA LEU A 48 -1.53 -11.38 -13.20
C LEU A 48 -2.07 -10.15 -12.47
N TYR A 49 -2.83 -9.26 -13.14
CA TYR A 49 -3.33 -8.02 -12.55
C TYR A 49 -3.95 -8.20 -11.16
N ASN A 50 -4.89 -9.14 -11.02
CA ASN A 50 -5.55 -9.39 -9.74
C ASN A 50 -4.62 -10.00 -8.68
N ARG A 51 -3.58 -10.73 -9.11
CA ARG A 51 -2.55 -11.27 -8.22
C ARG A 51 -1.65 -10.15 -7.71
N LEU A 52 -1.13 -9.32 -8.61
CA LEU A 52 -0.29 -8.17 -8.28
C LEU A 52 -1.02 -7.18 -7.36
N ARG A 53 -2.28 -6.86 -7.66
CA ARG A 53 -3.13 -6.01 -6.81
C ARG A 53 -3.23 -6.55 -5.38
N ARG A 54 -3.48 -7.85 -5.21
CA ARG A 54 -3.56 -8.49 -3.88
C ARG A 54 -2.20 -8.56 -3.18
N ALA A 55 -1.13 -8.81 -3.93
CA ALA A 55 0.22 -8.87 -3.42
C ALA A 55 0.66 -7.50 -2.87
N ILE A 56 0.45 -6.42 -3.63
CA ILE A 56 0.76 -5.05 -3.20
C ILE A 56 0.00 -4.70 -1.91
N GLN A 57 -1.29 -5.02 -1.83
CA GLN A 57 -2.08 -4.79 -0.61
C GLN A 57 -1.50 -5.55 0.60
N ARG A 58 -1.16 -6.83 0.42
CA ARG A 58 -0.51 -7.63 1.47
C ARG A 58 0.82 -7.01 1.90
N TRP A 59 1.67 -6.61 0.96
CA TRP A 59 2.97 -6.01 1.28
C TRP A 59 2.83 -4.64 1.98
N CYS A 60 1.77 -3.88 1.70
CA CYS A 60 1.47 -2.68 2.49
C CYS A 60 1.18 -3.03 3.96
N VAL A 61 0.38 -4.07 4.22
CA VAL A 61 0.11 -4.56 5.58
C VAL A 61 1.39 -5.07 6.23
N ASP A 62 2.18 -5.89 5.53
CA ASP A 62 3.49 -6.38 6.00
C ASP A 62 4.40 -5.20 6.40
N CYS A 63 4.46 -4.16 5.57
CA CYS A 63 5.25 -2.96 5.84
C CYS A 63 4.74 -2.22 7.07
N CYS A 64 3.43 -2.05 7.22
CA CYS A 64 2.86 -1.41 8.40
C CYS A 64 3.21 -2.19 9.67
N SER A 65 3.00 -3.51 9.66
CA SER A 65 3.33 -4.38 10.79
C SER A 65 4.83 -4.35 11.14
N ALA A 66 5.71 -4.35 10.15
CA ALA A 66 7.16 -4.32 10.37
C ALA A 66 7.69 -2.97 10.90
N ASN A 67 6.93 -1.89 10.75
CA ASN A 67 7.32 -0.55 11.19
C ASN A 67 6.45 -0.03 12.35
N ASP A 68 5.64 -0.91 12.96
CA ASP A 68 4.67 -0.57 14.01
C ASP A 68 3.73 0.59 13.61
N TRP A 69 3.40 0.67 12.32
CA TRP A 69 2.40 1.62 11.83
C TRP A 69 1.01 1.07 12.10
N GLU A 70 0.32 1.67 13.06
CA GLU A 70 -1.05 1.31 13.38
C GLU A 70 -1.93 1.53 12.15
N ILE A 71 -2.66 0.48 11.76
CA ILE A 71 -3.65 0.58 10.69
C ILE A 71 -4.89 1.25 11.30
N PRO A 72 -5.26 2.47 10.87
CA PRO A 72 -6.26 3.26 11.56
C PRO A 72 -7.63 2.59 11.51
N PHE A 73 -8.27 2.50 12.68
CA PHE A 73 -9.69 2.19 12.82
C PHE A 73 -10.48 3.49 13.00
N THR A 74 -11.74 3.51 12.57
CA THR A 74 -12.62 4.67 12.78
C THR A 74 -12.74 4.99 14.26
N GLN A 75 -12.29 6.19 14.64
CA GLN A 75 -12.39 6.70 16.00
C GLN A 75 -13.72 7.46 16.18
N LEU A 76 -14.42 7.19 17.29
CA LEU A 76 -15.63 7.94 17.69
C LEU A 76 -15.36 8.61 19.04
N THR A 77 -15.30 9.95 19.05
CA THR A 77 -15.18 10.71 20.31
C THR A 77 -16.58 10.97 20.87
N LEU A 78 -16.86 10.42 22.06
CA LEU A 78 -18.13 10.63 22.76
C LEU A 78 -18.03 11.86 23.67
N HIS A 79 -18.85 12.87 23.39
CA HIS A 79 -19.00 14.02 24.28
C HIS A 79 -20.13 13.74 25.28
N ASN A 80 -19.79 13.40 26.53
CA ASN A 80 -20.76 13.37 27.62
C ASN A 80 -20.92 14.77 28.24
N ARG A 81 -22.15 15.20 28.48
CA ARG A 81 -22.43 16.34 29.38
C ARG A 81 -22.18 15.88 30.81
N ALA A 82 -21.38 16.65 31.54
CA ALA A 82 -21.18 16.50 32.98
C ALA A 82 -22.47 16.80 33.76
#